data_AF-A0AAN4AB74-F1
#
_entry.id   AF-A0AAN4AB74-F1
#
_cell.length_a   1.000
_cell.length_b   1.000
_cell.length_c   1.000
_cell.angle_alpha   90.00
_cell.angle_beta   90.00
_cell.angle_gamma   90.00
#
_symmetry.space_group_name_H-M   'P 1'
#
loop_
_entity.id
_entity.type
_entity.pdbx_description
1 polymer ?
#
loop_
_entity_poly.entity_id
_entity_poly.type
_entity_poly.pdbx_seq_one_letter_code
_entity_poly.pdbx_strand_id
1 'polypeptide(L)'
;MRKTYGNYFSGDNSKTDKYILMNLLEAEKNVVLYFHRQQNKGNTAVPETDIQKLDSGEYDTDLVNGLRLVASLWHGMHAGDFILSNEQNMVLWRWVVSAVFVCEMFDTNGTVEVKNERGYLEEVAVYSGDHGGIVIYPWSERFALANHIEGLAYEMFPANKAPEMASAIYRSMIDISPLTGIDMSEEGLKGMALLHDSFIETLKTEGIPVAPVAH
;
A
#
# COMPACT_ATOMS: atom_id res chain seq x y z
N MET A 1 -20.88 18.78 21.88
CA MET A 1 -20.02 18.92 23.07
C MET A 1 -19.21 17.64 23.25
N ARG A 2 -17.95 17.63 22.78
CA ARG A 2 -17.03 16.50 22.99
C ARG A 2 -16.47 16.59 24.40
N LYS A 3 -16.64 15.55 25.22
CA LYS A 3 -15.94 15.39 26.50
C LYS A 3 -14.56 14.81 26.22
N THR A 4 -13.56 15.60 26.56
CA THR A 4 -12.16 15.22 26.72
C THR A 4 -12.01 14.25 27.90
N TYR A 5 -11.49 13.06 27.64
CA TYR A 5 -10.74 12.31 28.64
C TYR A 5 -9.35 12.10 28.06
N GLY A 6 -8.39 12.79 28.68
CA GLY A 6 -6.97 12.62 28.39
C GLY A 6 -6.53 11.27 28.91
N ASN A 7 -6.11 10.39 28.00
CA ASN A 7 -5.24 9.29 28.33
C ASN A 7 -3.82 9.75 28.08
N TYR A 8 -3.06 9.86 29.18
CA TYR A 8 -1.62 9.89 29.16
C TYR A 8 -1.13 8.60 28.48
N PHE A 9 -0.61 8.72 27.26
CA PHE A 9 0.19 7.67 26.66
C PHE A 9 1.60 7.76 27.24
N SER A 10 1.96 6.78 28.07
CA SER A 10 3.35 6.50 28.40
C SER A 10 4.07 6.15 27.09
N GLY A 11 5.08 6.94 26.75
CA GLY A 11 5.94 6.68 25.61
C GLY A 11 6.71 5.37 25.79
N ASP A 12 6.28 4.35 25.07
CA ASP A 12 7.12 3.29 24.51
C ASP A 12 6.22 2.39 23.65
N ASN A 13 6.14 2.66 22.35
CA ASN A 13 5.59 1.70 21.39
C ASN A 13 6.22 1.92 20.00
N SER A 14 7.55 1.78 19.93
CA SER A 14 8.36 1.95 18.73
C SER A 14 8.47 0.65 17.91
N LYS A 15 7.36 0.06 17.46
CA LYS A 15 7.46 -0.98 16.41
C LYS A 15 7.53 -0.36 15.01
N THR A 16 6.94 0.81 14.79
CA THR A 16 6.72 1.33 13.42
C THR A 16 7.42 2.63 13.08
N ASP A 17 7.85 3.38 14.09
CA ASP A 17 8.89 4.41 13.94
C ASP A 17 10.16 3.85 13.27
N LYS A 18 10.38 2.53 13.37
CA LYS A 18 11.48 1.83 12.72
C LYS A 18 11.29 1.60 11.21
N TYR A 19 10.05 1.68 10.71
CA TYR A 19 9.71 1.24 9.35
C TYR A 19 9.50 2.38 8.35
N ILE A 20 9.19 3.59 8.81
CA ILE A 20 8.77 4.71 7.93
C ILE A 20 9.78 5.87 7.94
N LEU A 21 10.67 5.94 8.93
CA LEU A 21 11.75 6.95 8.98
C LEU A 21 12.89 6.61 8.02
N MET A 22 12.70 6.88 6.73
CA MET A 22 13.80 7.02 5.79
C MET A 22 14.27 8.46 5.78
N ASN A 23 15.40 8.75 6.45
CA ASN A 23 16.01 10.06 6.26
C ASN A 23 16.50 10.18 4.80
N LEU A 24 16.48 11.41 4.25
CA LEU A 24 16.89 11.70 2.88
C LEU A 24 18.25 11.09 2.52
N LEU A 25 19.20 11.12 3.47
CA LEU A 25 20.56 10.61 3.28
C LEU A 25 20.60 9.07 3.15
N GLU A 26 19.72 8.37 3.85
CA GLU A 26 19.57 6.92 3.82
C GLU A 26 18.79 6.47 2.59
N ALA A 27 17.80 7.25 2.16
CA ALA A 27 17.20 7.11 0.85
C ALA A 27 18.26 7.27 -0.25
N GLU A 28 19.04 8.36 -0.24
CA GLU A 28 20.14 8.62 -1.19
C GLU A 28 21.21 7.52 -1.18
N LYS A 29 21.58 7.00 0.00
CA LYS A 29 22.57 5.93 0.11
C LYS A 29 22.05 4.59 -0.45
N ASN A 30 20.81 4.23 -0.12
CA ASN A 30 20.20 3.02 -0.64
C ASN A 30 19.95 3.12 -2.16
N VAL A 31 19.62 4.32 -2.64
CA VAL A 31 19.57 4.72 -4.05
C VAL A 31 20.92 4.48 -4.72
N VAL A 32 22.01 5.06 -4.21
CA VAL A 32 23.36 4.89 -4.78
C VAL A 32 23.77 3.41 -4.82
N LEU A 33 23.45 2.63 -3.79
CA LEU A 33 23.72 1.19 -3.75
C LEU A 33 22.86 0.39 -4.73
N TYR A 34 21.59 0.75 -4.89
CA TYR A 34 20.69 0.17 -5.88
C TYR A 34 21.21 0.40 -7.30
N PHE A 35 21.55 1.65 -7.63
CA PHE A 35 22.09 2.03 -8.93
C PHE A 35 23.47 1.41 -9.21
N HIS A 36 24.37 1.34 -8.22
CA HIS A 36 25.64 0.62 -8.39
C HIS A 36 25.45 -0.89 -8.63
N ARG A 37 24.46 -1.51 -7.98
CA ARG A 37 24.10 -2.92 -8.21
C ARG A 37 23.53 -3.13 -9.62
N GLN A 38 22.77 -2.17 -10.15
CA GLN A 38 22.18 -2.22 -11.48
C GLN A 38 23.18 -1.94 -12.61
N GLN A 39 24.08 -0.96 -12.46
CA GLN A 39 25.13 -0.69 -13.46
C GLN A 39 26.09 -1.88 -13.64
N ASN A 40 26.35 -2.65 -12.58
CA ASN A 40 27.13 -3.88 -12.65
C ASN A 40 26.39 -5.06 -13.33
N LYS A 41 25.08 -4.95 -13.59
CA LYS A 41 24.26 -5.99 -14.24
C LYS A 41 23.90 -5.70 -15.70
N GLY A 42 24.32 -4.56 -16.26
CA GLY A 42 24.30 -4.31 -17.70
C GLY A 42 22.96 -4.59 -18.39
N ASN A 43 21.89 -3.86 -18.06
CA ASN A 43 20.76 -3.69 -18.99
C ASN A 43 19.84 -2.54 -18.61
N THR A 44 19.42 -1.76 -19.61
CA THR A 44 18.52 -0.59 -19.55
C THR A 44 17.02 -0.94 -19.41
N ALA A 45 16.67 -2.06 -18.77
CA ALA A 45 15.29 -2.57 -18.68
C ALA A 45 14.77 -2.72 -17.22
N VAL A 46 15.16 -1.78 -16.35
CA VAL A 46 15.01 -1.91 -14.89
C VAL A 46 13.59 -1.63 -14.34
N PRO A 47 12.85 -0.59 -14.79
CA PRO A 47 11.60 -0.20 -14.12
C PRO A 47 10.47 -1.24 -14.24
N GLU A 48 10.33 -1.88 -15.40
CA GLU A 48 9.26 -2.86 -15.63
C GLU A 48 9.41 -4.08 -14.72
N THR A 49 10.64 -4.60 -14.60
CA THR A 49 10.91 -5.73 -13.71
C THR A 49 10.70 -5.38 -12.24
N ASP A 50 11.01 -4.17 -11.82
CA ASP A 50 10.82 -3.74 -10.43
C ASP A 50 9.35 -3.54 -10.07
N ILE A 51 8.58 -2.94 -10.96
CA ILE A 51 7.12 -2.80 -10.78
C ILE A 51 6.44 -4.16 -10.78
N GLN A 52 6.86 -5.09 -11.65
CA GLN A 52 6.35 -6.46 -11.64
C GLN A 52 6.63 -7.18 -10.30
N LYS A 53 7.79 -6.95 -9.68
CA LYS A 53 8.08 -7.52 -8.36
C LYS A 53 7.17 -6.97 -7.27
N LEU A 54 6.92 -5.66 -7.28
CA LEU A 54 5.95 -5.04 -6.37
C LEU A 54 4.56 -5.64 -6.60
N ASP A 55 4.08 -5.66 -7.85
CA ASP A 55 2.72 -6.13 -8.19
C ASP A 55 2.50 -7.62 -7.89
N SER A 56 3.51 -8.46 -8.17
CA SER A 56 3.49 -9.90 -7.88
C SER A 56 3.51 -10.25 -6.40
N GLY A 57 3.77 -9.27 -5.53
CA GLY A 57 3.82 -9.46 -4.08
C GLY A 57 5.16 -9.96 -3.54
N GLU A 58 6.27 -9.82 -4.29
CA GLU A 58 7.62 -10.18 -3.81
C GLU A 58 7.96 -9.47 -2.48
N TYR A 59 7.37 -8.30 -2.25
CA TYR A 59 7.60 -7.46 -1.07
C TYR A 59 6.46 -7.50 -0.04
N ASP A 60 5.47 -8.38 -0.16
CA ASP A 60 4.30 -8.40 0.75
C ASP A 60 4.66 -8.82 2.19
N THR A 61 5.77 -9.55 2.34
CA THR A 61 6.31 -9.95 3.65
C THR A 61 7.35 -8.97 4.20
N ASP A 62 7.77 -8.00 3.39
CA ASP A 62 8.78 -6.99 3.74
C ASP A 62 8.44 -5.66 3.05
N LEU A 63 7.36 -5.05 3.55
CA LEU A 63 6.81 -3.80 3.02
C LEU A 63 7.84 -2.66 3.06
N VAL A 64 8.76 -2.70 4.03
CA VAL A 64 9.84 -1.71 4.15
C VAL A 64 10.74 -1.79 2.94
N ASN A 65 11.25 -2.98 2.59
CA ASN A 65 12.10 -3.11 1.41
C ASN A 65 11.35 -2.79 0.12
N GLY A 66 10.04 -3.06 0.04
CA GLY A 66 9.22 -2.60 -1.08
C GLY A 66 9.12 -1.07 -1.16
N LEU A 67 8.89 -0.38 -0.04
CA LEU A 67 8.85 1.09 0.02
C LEU A 67 10.22 1.72 -0.32
N ARG A 68 11.33 1.06 0.03
CA ARG A 68 12.67 1.48 -0.42
C ARG A 68 12.84 1.39 -1.94
N LEU A 69 12.29 0.34 -2.55
CA LEU A 69 12.28 0.21 -4.01
C LEU A 69 11.42 1.30 -4.65
N VAL A 70 10.22 1.59 -4.11
CA VAL A 70 9.37 2.70 -4.56
C VAL A 70 10.12 4.04 -4.50
N ALA A 71 10.75 4.35 -3.36
CA ALA A 71 11.51 5.58 -3.20
C ALA A 71 12.64 5.70 -4.24
N SER A 72 13.31 4.58 -4.54
CA SER A 72 14.35 4.51 -5.57
C SER A 72 13.78 4.77 -6.97
N LEU A 73 12.60 4.22 -7.27
CA LEU A 73 11.91 4.45 -8.54
C LEU A 73 11.49 5.91 -8.70
N TRP A 74 10.86 6.51 -7.69
CA TRP A 74 10.48 7.93 -7.73
C TRP A 74 11.68 8.87 -7.85
N HIS A 75 12.80 8.55 -7.22
CA HIS A 75 14.02 9.32 -7.38
C HIS A 75 14.51 9.29 -8.84
N GLY A 76 14.60 8.10 -9.45
CA GLY A 76 14.99 7.96 -10.85
C GLY A 76 14.04 8.70 -11.82
N MET A 77 12.74 8.67 -11.53
CA MET A 77 11.75 9.47 -12.28
C MET A 77 12.00 10.98 -12.13
N HIS A 78 12.28 11.45 -10.91
CA HIS A 78 12.56 12.87 -10.66
C HIS A 78 13.88 13.34 -11.28
N ALA A 79 14.89 12.47 -11.31
CA ALA A 79 16.18 12.73 -11.97
C ALA A 79 16.10 12.69 -13.51
N GLY A 80 15.00 12.18 -14.07
CA GLY A 80 14.81 12.04 -15.51
C GLY A 80 15.51 10.81 -16.11
N ASP A 81 15.89 9.83 -15.27
CA ASP A 81 16.57 8.61 -15.71
C ASP A 81 15.64 7.69 -16.52
N PHE A 82 14.34 7.72 -16.23
CA PHE A 82 13.31 7.00 -16.96
C PHE A 82 11.92 7.65 -16.76
N ILE A 83 10.96 7.23 -17.58
CA ILE A 83 9.56 7.65 -17.50
C ILE A 83 8.70 6.39 -17.41
N LEU A 84 7.77 6.36 -16.46
CA LEU A 84 6.78 5.29 -16.35
C LEU A 84 5.60 5.55 -17.29
N SER A 85 5.02 4.49 -17.84
CA SER A 85 3.69 4.58 -18.46
C SER A 85 2.62 4.91 -17.41
N ASN A 86 1.44 5.35 -17.85
CA ASN A 86 0.33 5.63 -16.94
C ASN A 86 -0.10 4.37 -16.17
N GLU A 87 -0.06 3.20 -16.83
CA GLU A 87 -0.36 1.89 -16.23
C GLU A 87 0.70 1.50 -15.20
N GLN A 88 1.99 1.66 -15.53
CA GLN A 88 3.09 1.40 -14.59
C GLN A 88 3.01 2.29 -13.36
N ASN A 89 2.70 3.58 -13.54
CA ASN A 89 2.52 4.52 -12.44
C ASN A 89 1.29 4.16 -11.58
N MET A 90 0.19 3.74 -12.19
CA MET A 90 -1.00 3.27 -11.48
C MET A 90 -0.69 2.06 -10.59
N VAL A 91 0.00 1.05 -11.14
CA VAL A 91 0.41 -0.15 -10.39
C VAL A 91 1.35 0.21 -9.23
N LEU A 92 2.30 1.12 -9.45
CA LEU A 92 3.21 1.60 -8.41
C LEU A 92 2.44 2.26 -7.27
N TRP A 93 1.50 3.16 -7.58
CA TRP A 93 0.69 3.84 -6.56
C TRP A 93 -0.29 2.90 -5.85
N ARG A 94 -0.90 1.94 -6.56
CA ARG A 94 -1.73 0.89 -5.94
C ARG A 94 -0.95 0.12 -4.89
N TRP A 95 0.30 -0.25 -5.20
CA TRP A 95 1.17 -0.93 -4.26
C TRP A 95 1.49 -0.06 -3.04
N VAL A 96 1.79 1.23 -3.24
CA VAL A 96 2.06 2.19 -2.15
C VAL A 96 0.86 2.30 -1.20
N VAL A 97 -0.34 2.54 -1.72
CA VAL A 97 -1.55 2.68 -0.88
C VAL A 97 -1.81 1.42 -0.07
N SER A 98 -1.69 0.24 -0.70
CA SER A 98 -1.81 -1.05 -0.02
C SER A 98 -0.78 -1.20 1.12
N ALA A 99 0.51 -0.95 0.83
CA ALA A 99 1.57 -1.10 1.82
C ALA A 99 1.43 -0.12 2.99
N VAL A 100 1.17 1.15 2.70
CA VAL A 100 1.03 2.21 3.73
C VAL A 100 -0.20 1.96 4.59
N PHE A 101 -1.34 1.56 4.00
CA PHE A 101 -2.53 1.21 4.78
C PHE A 101 -2.31 -0.01 5.69
N VAL A 102 -1.64 -1.05 5.20
CA VAL A 102 -1.32 -2.22 6.03
C VAL A 102 -0.40 -1.84 7.19
N CYS A 103 0.62 -1.01 6.97
CA CYS A 103 1.45 -0.45 8.04
C CYS A 103 0.62 0.35 9.05
N GLU A 104 -0.28 1.22 8.59
CA GLU A 104 -1.17 1.98 9.46
C GLU A 104 -2.05 1.05 10.33
N MET A 105 -2.55 -0.06 9.79
CA MET A 105 -3.34 -1.03 10.55
C MET A 105 -2.50 -1.83 11.55
N PHE A 106 -1.25 -2.16 11.21
CA PHE A 106 -0.28 -2.72 12.16
C PHE A 106 -0.13 -1.81 13.39
N ASP A 107 -0.14 -0.49 13.18
CA ASP A 107 0.15 0.50 14.22
C ASP A 107 -1.05 0.81 15.08
N THR A 108 -2.19 1.01 14.42
CA THR A 108 -3.39 1.54 15.05
C THR A 108 -4.26 0.42 15.64
N ASN A 109 -4.36 -0.72 14.95
CA ASN A 109 -5.23 -1.82 15.33
C ASN A 109 -4.47 -3.06 15.81
N GLY A 110 -3.18 -3.14 15.52
CA GLY A 110 -2.34 -4.27 15.90
C GLY A 110 -2.53 -5.49 15.01
N THR A 111 -2.19 -6.66 15.57
CA THR A 111 -2.02 -7.89 14.82
C THR A 111 -2.71 -9.08 15.49
N VAL A 112 -2.97 -10.10 14.68
CA VAL A 112 -3.38 -11.42 15.15
C VAL A 112 -2.55 -12.51 14.48
N GLU A 113 -2.43 -13.65 15.15
CA GLU A 113 -1.77 -14.82 14.60
C GLU A 113 -2.78 -15.69 13.87
N VAL A 114 -2.55 -15.95 12.58
CA VAL A 114 -3.38 -16.79 11.73
C VAL A 114 -2.58 -17.95 11.15
N LYS A 115 -3.26 -19.07 10.86
CA LYS A 115 -2.63 -20.15 10.09
C LYS A 115 -2.82 -19.85 8.61
N ASN A 116 -1.72 -19.70 7.88
CA ASN A 116 -1.75 -19.57 6.43
C ASN A 116 -2.14 -20.89 5.77
N GLU A 117 -2.26 -20.88 4.44
CA GLU A 117 -2.66 -22.05 3.64
C GLU A 117 -1.76 -23.28 3.83
N ARG A 118 -0.50 -23.06 4.26
CA ARG A 118 0.48 -24.12 4.53
C ARG A 118 0.45 -24.60 5.99
N GLY A 119 -0.46 -24.04 6.81
CA GLY A 119 -0.61 -24.35 8.23
C GLY A 119 0.41 -23.68 9.15
N TYR A 120 1.28 -22.81 8.61
CA TYR A 120 2.22 -22.04 9.42
C TYR A 120 1.54 -20.82 10.03
N LEU A 121 1.98 -20.46 11.23
CA LEU A 121 1.51 -19.26 11.92
C LEU A 121 2.15 -18.02 11.28
N GLU A 122 1.32 -17.02 11.06
CA GLU A 122 1.68 -15.74 10.45
C GLU A 122 1.01 -14.62 11.25
N GLU A 123 1.76 -13.54 11.49
CA GLU A 123 1.25 -12.33 12.13
C GLU A 123 0.70 -11.39 11.06
N VAL A 124 -0.60 -11.07 11.14
CA VAL A 124 -1.30 -10.29 10.12
C VAL A 124 -1.99 -9.09 10.74
N ALA A 125 -2.06 -8.01 9.96
CA ALA A 125 -2.72 -6.77 10.38
C ALA A 125 -4.24 -6.96 10.46
N VAL A 126 -4.87 -6.23 11.38
CA VAL A 126 -6.32 -6.24 11.57
C VAL A 126 -6.91 -4.90 11.13
N TYR A 127 -7.86 -4.93 10.21
CA TYR A 127 -8.80 -3.84 10.06
C TYR A 127 -9.92 -3.97 11.09
N SER A 128 -10.30 -2.87 11.74
CA SER A 128 -11.47 -2.78 12.61
C SER A 128 -12.20 -1.48 12.37
N GLY A 129 -13.46 -1.57 11.94
CA GLY A 129 -14.33 -0.42 11.65
C GLY A 129 -15.74 -0.56 12.24
N ASP A 130 -16.68 0.22 11.73
CA ASP A 130 -18.04 0.31 12.28
C ASP A 130 -18.81 -0.99 12.13
N HIS A 131 -18.50 -1.77 11.09
CA HIS A 131 -19.20 -3.01 10.77
C HIS A 131 -18.46 -4.25 11.27
N GLY A 132 -17.32 -4.13 11.95
CA GLY A 132 -16.57 -5.26 12.51
C GLY A 132 -15.10 -5.22 12.14
N GLY A 133 -14.41 -6.35 12.31
CA GLY A 133 -13.00 -6.46 11.97
C GLY A 133 -12.67 -7.70 11.14
N ILE A 134 -11.67 -7.56 10.29
CA ILE A 134 -11.13 -8.62 9.42
C ILE A 134 -9.61 -8.54 9.41
N VAL A 135 -8.96 -9.67 9.11
CA VAL A 135 -7.54 -9.66 8.78
C VAL A 135 -7.34 -9.14 7.36
N ILE A 136 -6.30 -8.35 7.15
CA ILE A 136 -5.97 -7.79 5.85
C ILE A 136 -4.56 -8.16 5.43
N TYR A 137 -4.33 -8.26 4.12
CA TYR A 137 -3.03 -8.56 3.53
C TYR A 137 -2.73 -7.57 2.42
N PRO A 138 -1.45 -7.25 2.15
CA PRO A 138 -1.11 -6.33 1.06
C PRO A 138 -1.74 -6.72 -0.29
N TRP A 139 -1.74 -8.01 -0.63
CA TRP A 139 -2.37 -8.51 -1.85
C TRP A 139 -3.90 -8.33 -1.87
N SER A 140 -4.59 -8.49 -0.73
CA SER A 140 -6.05 -8.28 -0.65
C SER A 140 -6.38 -6.81 -0.86
N GLU A 141 -5.57 -5.92 -0.31
CA GLU A 141 -5.73 -4.48 -0.50
C GLU A 141 -5.48 -4.08 -1.95
N ARG A 142 -4.44 -4.62 -2.60
CA ARG A 142 -4.22 -4.37 -4.04
C ARG A 142 -5.41 -4.83 -4.86
N PHE A 143 -5.99 -5.99 -4.55
CA PHE A 143 -7.17 -6.49 -5.26
C PHE A 143 -8.40 -5.60 -5.07
N ALA A 144 -8.68 -5.16 -3.83
CA ALA A 144 -9.78 -4.24 -3.53
C ALA A 144 -9.59 -2.89 -4.25
N LEU A 145 -8.39 -2.32 -4.20
CA LEU A 145 -8.06 -1.06 -4.87
C LEU A 145 -8.22 -1.17 -6.40
N ALA A 146 -7.78 -2.29 -7.00
CA ALA A 146 -7.94 -2.52 -8.44
C ALA A 146 -9.43 -2.59 -8.83
N ASN A 147 -10.24 -3.34 -8.10
CA ASN A 147 -11.65 -3.51 -8.44
C ASN A 147 -12.46 -2.23 -8.23
N HIS A 148 -12.24 -1.52 -7.13
CA HIS A 148 -13.13 -0.41 -6.74
C HIS A 148 -12.64 0.95 -7.22
N ILE A 149 -11.32 1.21 -7.23
CA ILE A 149 -10.78 2.50 -7.67
C ILE A 149 -10.45 2.45 -9.16
N GLU A 150 -9.71 1.45 -9.63
CA GLU A 150 -9.37 1.37 -11.06
C GLU A 150 -10.60 0.99 -11.89
N GLY A 151 -11.40 0.02 -11.42
CA GLY A 151 -12.66 -0.36 -12.08
C GLY A 151 -13.57 0.86 -12.32
N LEU A 152 -13.79 1.68 -11.28
CA LEU A 152 -14.55 2.92 -11.42
C LEU A 152 -13.88 3.91 -12.38
N ALA A 153 -12.56 4.05 -12.35
CA ALA A 153 -11.85 4.92 -13.28
C ALA A 153 -12.03 4.47 -14.75
N TYR A 154 -12.01 3.17 -15.02
CA TYR A 154 -12.25 2.61 -16.35
C TYR A 154 -13.72 2.71 -16.81
N GLU A 155 -14.67 2.76 -15.89
CA GLU A 155 -16.07 3.06 -16.20
C GLU A 155 -16.28 4.54 -16.53
N MET A 156 -15.60 5.43 -15.82
CA MET A 156 -15.81 6.89 -15.92
C MET A 156 -14.98 7.58 -17.00
N PHE A 157 -13.83 7.02 -17.38
CA PHE A 157 -12.88 7.66 -18.29
C PHE A 157 -12.49 6.74 -19.46
N PRO A 158 -12.08 7.31 -20.61
CA PRO A 158 -11.49 6.52 -21.68
C PRO A 158 -10.30 5.68 -21.19
N ALA A 159 -10.12 4.49 -21.74
CA ALA A 159 -9.12 3.52 -21.29
C ALA A 159 -7.68 4.07 -21.24
N ASN A 160 -7.33 5.02 -22.12
CA ASN A 160 -6.00 5.66 -22.13
C ASN A 160 -5.82 6.75 -21.06
N LYS A 161 -6.89 7.16 -20.37
CA LYS A 161 -6.89 8.14 -19.28
C LYS A 161 -7.21 7.52 -17.91
N ALA A 162 -7.92 6.39 -17.88
CA ALA A 162 -8.30 5.74 -16.62
C ALA A 162 -7.11 5.50 -15.67
N PRO A 163 -5.92 5.02 -16.11
CA PRO A 163 -4.79 4.82 -15.21
C PRO A 163 -4.23 6.10 -14.60
N GLU A 164 -4.25 7.21 -15.35
CA GLU A 164 -3.86 8.53 -14.85
C GLU A 164 -4.82 9.00 -13.75
N MET A 165 -6.12 8.82 -13.95
CA MET A 165 -7.15 9.21 -12.98
C MET A 165 -7.09 8.35 -11.71
N ALA A 166 -6.92 7.03 -11.84
CA ALA A 166 -6.72 6.13 -10.70
C ALA A 166 -5.45 6.50 -9.91
N SER A 167 -4.34 6.77 -10.62
CA SER A 167 -3.09 7.24 -9.98
C SER A 167 -3.29 8.53 -9.17
N ALA A 168 -4.08 9.47 -9.69
CA ALA A 168 -4.37 10.72 -9.00
C ALA A 168 -5.19 10.49 -7.70
N ILE A 169 -6.15 9.56 -7.72
CA ILE A 169 -6.90 9.15 -6.53
C ILE A 169 -5.94 8.52 -5.52
N TYR A 170 -5.15 7.52 -5.92
CA TYR A 170 -4.18 6.90 -5.01
C TYR A 170 -3.21 7.89 -4.39
N ARG A 171 -2.68 8.83 -5.18
CA ARG A 171 -1.79 9.88 -4.67
C ARG A 171 -2.49 10.76 -3.64
N SER A 172 -3.79 11.02 -3.77
CA SER A 172 -4.55 11.80 -2.77
C SER A 172 -4.83 11.03 -1.47
N MET A 173 -4.67 9.71 -1.47
CA MET A 173 -4.81 8.87 -0.27
C MET A 173 -3.56 8.86 0.61
N ILE A 174 -2.50 9.54 0.18
CA ILE A 174 -1.18 9.51 0.81
C ILE A 174 -0.73 10.92 1.16
N ASP A 175 -0.34 11.11 2.41
CA ASP A 175 0.35 12.31 2.87
C ASP A 175 1.87 12.07 2.91
N ILE A 176 2.63 13.03 2.40
CA ILE A 176 4.09 12.98 2.40
C ILE A 176 4.62 14.10 3.29
N SER A 177 5.36 13.68 4.31
CA SER A 177 5.92 14.53 5.35
C SER A 177 7.44 14.35 5.40
N PRO A 178 8.23 15.43 5.38
CA PRO A 178 9.68 15.33 5.59
C PRO A 178 10.08 14.80 6.98
N LEU A 179 9.16 14.83 7.95
CA LEU A 179 9.41 14.42 9.33
C LEU A 179 8.97 12.98 9.60
N THR A 180 7.78 12.60 9.11
CA THR A 180 7.16 11.29 9.39
C THR A 180 7.28 10.31 8.23
N GLY A 181 7.62 10.77 7.03
CA GLY A 181 7.72 9.93 5.84
C GLY A 181 6.42 9.91 5.04
N ILE A 182 5.90 8.72 4.79
CA ILE A 182 4.68 8.50 4.01
C ILE A 182 3.62 7.91 4.92
N ASP A 183 2.49 8.59 5.05
CA ASP A 183 1.37 8.22 5.90
C ASP A 183 0.07 8.15 5.07
N MET A 184 -0.95 7.48 5.58
CA MET A 184 -2.29 7.58 4.99
C MET A 184 -2.87 8.97 5.24
N SER A 185 -3.45 9.60 4.22
CA SER A 185 -4.22 10.83 4.42
C SER A 185 -5.54 10.55 5.14
N GLU A 186 -6.17 11.59 5.70
CA GLU A 186 -7.49 11.45 6.34
C GLU A 186 -8.53 10.92 5.34
N GLU A 187 -8.51 11.41 4.10
CA GLU A 187 -9.35 10.94 3.01
C GLU A 187 -9.01 9.50 2.60
N GLY A 188 -7.72 9.14 2.58
CA GLY A 188 -7.26 7.79 2.31
C GLY A 188 -7.79 6.78 3.33
N LEU A 189 -7.68 7.10 4.62
CA LEU A 189 -8.23 6.30 5.72
C LEU A 189 -9.74 6.12 5.59
N LYS A 190 -10.48 7.21 5.31
CA LYS A 190 -11.94 7.14 5.09
C LYS A 190 -12.31 6.29 3.89
N GLY A 191 -11.54 6.41 2.80
CA GLY A 191 -11.74 5.60 1.59
C GLY A 191 -11.56 4.12 1.87
N MET A 192 -10.46 3.75 2.55
CA MET A 192 -10.20 2.37 2.94
C MET A 192 -11.26 1.85 3.90
N ALA A 193 -11.65 2.62 4.92
CA ALA A 193 -12.71 2.23 5.85
C ALA A 193 -14.03 1.96 5.13
N LEU A 194 -14.43 2.82 4.18
CA LEU A 194 -15.64 2.62 3.39
C LEU A 194 -15.61 1.31 2.60
N LEU A 195 -14.48 0.97 1.97
CA LEU A 195 -14.32 -0.28 1.23
C LEU A 195 -14.48 -1.50 2.15
N HIS A 196 -13.84 -1.48 3.31
CA HIS A 196 -13.86 -2.61 4.24
C HIS A 196 -15.19 -2.77 4.96
N ASP A 197 -15.77 -1.67 5.45
CA ASP A 197 -17.06 -1.70 6.14
C ASP A 197 -18.18 -2.16 5.20
N SER A 198 -18.16 -1.71 3.94
CA SER A 198 -19.09 -2.17 2.92
C SER A 198 -18.93 -3.68 2.66
N PHE A 199 -17.69 -4.17 2.55
CA PHE A 199 -17.43 -5.60 2.38
C PHE A 199 -17.91 -6.43 3.58
N ILE A 200 -17.64 -5.99 4.81
CA ILE A 200 -18.09 -6.68 6.03
C ILE A 200 -19.61 -6.67 6.12
N GLU A 201 -20.26 -5.56 5.77
CA GLU A 201 -21.72 -5.48 5.70
C GLU A 201 -22.29 -6.48 4.70
N THR A 202 -21.76 -6.55 3.47
CA THR A 202 -22.16 -7.55 2.47
C THR A 202 -21.97 -8.97 3.00
N LEU A 203 -20.85 -9.29 3.65
CA LEU A 203 -20.63 -10.60 4.24
C LEU A 203 -21.66 -10.96 5.32
N LYS A 204 -22.13 -9.97 6.09
CA LYS A 204 -23.14 -10.18 7.12
C LYS A 204 -24.55 -10.36 6.56
N THR A 205 -24.89 -9.63 5.49
CA THR A 205 -26.24 -9.63 4.91
C THR A 205 -26.43 -10.77 3.92
N GLU A 206 -25.43 -11.03 3.08
CA GLU A 206 -25.49 -11.97 1.95
C GLU A 206 -24.70 -13.27 2.21
N GLY A 207 -23.84 -13.29 3.23
CA GLY A 207 -22.95 -14.42 3.52
C GLY A 207 -21.69 -14.43 2.67
N ILE A 208 -20.94 -15.54 2.70
CA ILE A 208 -19.75 -15.70 1.85
C ILE A 208 -20.20 -15.80 0.39
N PRO A 209 -19.70 -14.94 -0.53
CA PRO A 209 -20.04 -15.00 -1.94
C PRO A 209 -19.76 -16.40 -2.50
N VAL A 210 -20.67 -16.89 -3.35
CA VAL A 210 -20.41 -18.13 -4.09
C VAL A 210 -19.16 -17.92 -4.92
N ALA A 211 -18.21 -18.87 -4.86
CA ALA A 211 -16.96 -18.77 -5.59
C ALA A 211 -17.23 -18.40 -7.07
N PRO A 212 -16.46 -17.46 -7.66
CA PRO A 212 -16.67 -17.08 -9.04
C PRO A 212 -16.61 -18.33 -9.93
N VAL A 213 -17.66 -18.53 -10.73
CA VAL A 213 -17.60 -19.55 -11.78
C VAL A 213 -16.66 -18.97 -12.82
N ALA A 214 -15.52 -19.62 -13.06
CA ALA A 214 -14.65 -19.26 -14.18
C ALA A 214 -15.50 -19.30 -15.47
N HIS A 215 -15.63 -18.16 -16.13
CA HIS A 215 -16.28 -18.04 -17.44
C HIS A 215 -15.24 -18.18 -18.56
#